data_AF-A0A1Q6VAP4-F1
#
_entry.id   AF-A0A1Q6VAP4-F1
#
_cell.length_a   1.000
_cell.length_b   1.000
_cell.length_c   1.000
_cell.angle_alpha   90.00
_cell.angle_beta   90.00
_cell.angle_gamma   90.00
#
_symmetry.space_group_name_H-M   'P 1'
#
loop_
_entity.id
_entity.type
_entity.pdbx_description
1 polymer ?
#
loop_
_entity_poly.entity_id
_entity_poly.type
_entity_poly.pdbx_seq_one_letter_code
_entity_poly.pdbx_strand_id
1 'polypeptide(L)'
;MKNYLQLNLSLLYWILIAPFTGQFFKIAPIFRQMVFIGVRAAPMVALTAFSVGVTLAMQAAHSLESLGAEMYIPDLVMITLLREMGPVLIAVIVIGRSGSAVESVRGN
;
A
#
# COMPACT_ATOMS: atom_id res chain seq x y z
N MET A 1 27.88 -18.81 38.45
CA MET A 1 27.38 -17.43 38.16
C MET A 1 28.11 -16.73 37.00
N LYS A 2 29.39 -16.98 36.74
CA LYS A 2 30.15 -16.34 35.63
C LYS A 2 29.56 -16.56 34.21
N ASN A 3 28.91 -17.69 33.95
CA ASN A 3 28.34 -18.00 32.62
C ASN A 3 27.07 -17.19 32.27
N TYR A 4 26.25 -16.80 33.25
CA TYR A 4 25.04 -16.01 32.98
C TYR A 4 25.36 -14.56 32.62
N LEU A 5 26.44 -14.01 33.19
CA LEU A 5 26.93 -12.69 32.83
C LEU A 5 27.50 -12.65 31.41
N GLN A 6 28.19 -13.72 30.99
CA GLN A 6 28.72 -13.81 29.62
C GLN A 6 27.60 -13.93 28.58
N LEU A 7 26.50 -14.64 28.87
CA LEU A 7 25.34 -14.71 27.98
C LEU A 7 24.65 -13.34 27.79
N ASN A 8 24.45 -12.58 28.87
CA ASN A 8 23.84 -11.25 28.78
C ASN A 8 24.74 -10.25 28.03
N LEU A 9 26.06 -10.29 28.27
CA LEU A 9 27.00 -9.43 27.53
C LEU A 9 27.06 -9.78 26.04
N SER A 10 27.01 -11.07 25.68
CA SER A 10 26.99 -11.52 24.28
C SER A 10 25.70 -11.13 23.55
N LEU A 11 24.55 -11.23 24.23
CA LEU A 11 23.25 -10.80 23.68
C LEU A 11 23.21 -9.28 23.49
N LEU A 12 23.74 -8.52 24.45
CA LEU A 12 23.84 -7.07 24.35
C LEU A 12 24.78 -6.65 23.21
N TYR A 13 25.91 -7.34 23.06
CA TYR A 13 26.85 -7.11 21.96
C TYR A 13 26.22 -7.43 20.60
N TRP A 14 25.45 -8.52 20.51
CA TRP A 14 24.77 -8.90 19.28
C TRP A 14 23.64 -7.93 18.93
N ILE A 15 22.84 -7.45 19.88
CA ILE A 15 21.77 -6.48 19.61
C ILE A 15 22.33 -5.12 19.15
N LEU A 16 23.51 -4.73 19.64
CA LEU A 16 24.11 -3.43 19.34
C LEU A 16 24.83 -3.40 17.98
N ILE A 17 25.40 -4.53 17.53
CA ILE A 17 26.25 -4.61 16.32
C ILE A 17 25.63 -5.43 15.18
N ALA A 18 24.68 -6.33 15.45
CA ALA A 18 23.93 -7.04 14.41
C ALA A 18 23.13 -6.13 13.45
N PRO A 19 22.51 -5.01 13.86
CA PRO A 19 21.72 -4.20 12.92
C PRO A 19 22.56 -3.53 11.81
N PHE A 20 23.88 -3.42 12.00
CA PHE A 20 24.79 -2.83 11.01
C PHE A 20 25.53 -3.85 10.14
N THR A 21 25.44 -5.15 10.45
CA THR A 21 26.19 -6.18 9.74
C THR A 21 25.36 -6.82 8.62
N GLY A 22 25.10 -6.04 7.57
CA GLY A 22 25.20 -6.53 6.19
C GLY A 22 24.14 -7.49 5.66
N GLN A 23 22.90 -7.04 5.50
CA GLN A 23 22.11 -7.49 4.35
C GLN A 23 21.92 -6.30 3.40
N PHE A 24 22.84 -6.18 2.43
CA PHE A 24 22.64 -5.30 1.29
C PHE A 24 21.25 -5.55 0.70
N PHE A 25 20.46 -4.48 0.53
CA PHE A 25 19.14 -4.51 -0.08
C PHE A 25 19.19 -5.29 -1.40
N LYS A 26 18.80 -6.57 -1.37
CA LYS A 26 18.68 -7.36 -2.59
C LYS A 26 17.45 -6.83 -3.34
N ILE A 27 17.68 -5.95 -4.30
CA ILE A 27 16.63 -5.36 -5.16
C ILE A 27 15.85 -6.40 -5.96
N ALA A 28 16.47 -7.52 -6.33
CA ALA A 28 15.81 -8.59 -7.08
C ALA A 28 14.59 -9.21 -6.37
N PRO A 29 14.70 -9.68 -5.10
CA PRO A 29 13.53 -10.16 -4.37
C PRO A 29 12.50 -9.06 -4.10
N ILE A 30 12.92 -7.81 -3.88
CA ILE A 30 12.01 -6.67 -3.71
C ILE A 30 11.14 -6.49 -4.96
N PHE A 31 11.74 -6.47 -6.15
CA PHE A 31 11.00 -6.39 -7.42
C PHE A 31 10.05 -7.56 -7.63
N ARG A 32 10.51 -8.78 -7.33
CA ARG A 32 9.66 -9.98 -7.42
C ARG A 32 8.43 -9.88 -6.50
N GLN A 33 8.61 -9.34 -5.30
CA GLN A 33 7.52 -9.15 -4.34
C GLN A 33 6.57 -8.03 -4.77
N MET A 34 7.09 -6.92 -5.30
CA MET A 34 6.26 -5.84 -5.86
C MET A 34 5.35 -6.33 -6.99
N VAL A 35 5.90 -7.08 -7.95
CA VAL A 35 5.11 -7.65 -9.06
C VAL A 35 4.06 -8.63 -8.54
N PHE A 36 4.44 -9.53 -7.63
CA PHE A 36 3.51 -10.51 -7.07
C PHE A 36 2.36 -9.88 -6.28
N ILE A 37 2.66 -8.84 -5.49
CA ILE A 37 1.65 -8.09 -4.72
C ILE A 37 0.77 -7.28 -5.68
N GLY A 38 1.37 -6.58 -6.65
CA GLY A 38 0.65 -5.77 -7.64
C GLY A 38 -0.33 -6.58 -8.48
N VAL A 39 0.09 -7.73 -9.02
CA VAL A 39 -0.78 -8.61 -9.83
C VAL A 39 -1.96 -9.15 -9.01
N ARG A 40 -1.75 -9.47 -7.73
CA ARG A 40 -2.83 -9.94 -6.84
C ARG A 40 -3.78 -8.82 -6.42
N ALA A 41 -3.30 -7.58 -6.35
CA ALA A 41 -4.12 -6.41 -6.00
C ALA A 41 -4.90 -5.85 -7.20
N ALA A 42 -4.41 -6.04 -8.43
CA ALA A 42 -5.01 -5.52 -9.66
C ALA A 42 -6.54 -5.73 -9.80
N PRO A 43 -7.11 -6.94 -9.58
CA PRO A 43 -8.55 -7.14 -9.73
C PRO A 43 -9.38 -6.37 -8.68
N MET A 44 -8.88 -6.28 -7.43
CA MET A 44 -9.54 -5.50 -6.37
C MET A 44 -9.49 -4.00 -6.66
N VAL A 45 -8.34 -3.49 -7.11
CA VAL A 45 -8.18 -2.09 -7.51
C VAL A 45 -9.11 -1.75 -8.68
N ALA A 46 -9.21 -2.63 -9.69
CA ALA A 46 -10.07 -2.42 -10.85
C ALA A 46 -11.56 -2.35 -10.46
N LEU A 47 -12.04 -3.29 -9.64
CA LEU A 47 -13.42 -3.32 -9.17
C LEU A 47 -13.77 -2.07 -8.36
N THR A 48 -12.91 -1.70 -7.41
CA THR A 48 -13.13 -0.53 -6.55
C THR A 48 -13.07 0.78 -7.34
N ALA A 49 -12.09 0.95 -8.23
CA ALA A 49 -11.99 2.13 -9.08
C ALA A 49 -13.18 2.28 -10.02
N PHE A 50 -13.71 1.16 -10.55
CA PHE A 50 -14.91 1.17 -11.37
C PHE A 50 -16.13 1.63 -10.59
N SER A 51 -16.40 1.05 -9.41
CA SER A 51 -17.52 1.45 -8.57
C SER A 51 -17.43 2.92 -8.15
N VAL A 52 -16.26 3.36 -7.69
CA VAL A 52 -16.02 4.76 -7.30
C VAL A 52 -16.18 5.70 -8.49
N GLY A 53 -15.72 5.31 -9.68
CA GLY A 53 -15.85 6.13 -10.88
C GLY A 53 -17.31 6.37 -11.30
N VAL A 54 -18.15 5.34 -11.23
CA VAL A 54 -19.60 5.49 -11.50
C VAL A 54 -20.24 6.42 -10.46
N THR A 55 -19.95 6.22 -9.17
CA THR A 55 -20.49 7.06 -8.10
C THR A 55 -20.02 8.52 -8.21
N LEU A 56 -18.78 8.77 -8.61
CA LEU A 56 -18.26 10.12 -8.84
C LEU A 56 -18.91 10.77 -10.07
N ALA A 57 -19.10 10.03 -11.16
CA ALA A 57 -19.76 10.56 -12.36
C ALA A 57 -21.19 11.02 -12.06
N MET A 58 -21.96 10.25 -11.28
CA MET A 58 -23.31 10.62 -10.88
C MET A 58 -23.35 11.87 -9.99
N GLN A 59 -22.43 11.97 -9.03
CA GLN A 59 -22.34 13.15 -8.15
C GLN A 59 -21.87 14.40 -8.90
N ALA A 60 -20.88 14.25 -9.79
CA ALA A 60 -20.35 15.32 -10.61
C ALA A 60 -21.41 15.84 -11.58
N ALA A 61 -22.20 14.95 -12.19
CA ALA A 61 -23.31 15.33 -13.06
C ALA A 61 -24.31 16.22 -12.32
N HIS A 62 -24.77 15.81 -11.14
CA HIS A 62 -25.71 16.62 -10.35
C HIS A 62 -25.11 17.96 -9.90
N SER A 63 -23.81 17.98 -9.56
CA SER A 63 -23.12 19.19 -9.13
C SER A 63 -22.96 20.20 -10.28
N LEU A 64 -22.62 19.74 -11.48
CA LEU A 64 -22.35 20.60 -12.63
C LEU A 64 -23.62 21.01 -13.40
N GLU A 65 -24.68 20.21 -13.33
CA GLU A 65 -26.02 20.57 -13.80
C GLU A 65 -26.50 21.87 -13.11
N SER A 66 -26.28 21.99 -11.80
CA SER A 66 -26.62 23.20 -11.03
C SER A 66 -25.83 24.46 -11.45
N LEU A 67 -24.71 24.27 -12.14
CA LEU A 67 -23.80 25.33 -12.59
C LEU A 67 -23.89 25.58 -14.10
N GLY A 68 -24.71 24.81 -14.84
CA GLY A 68 -24.85 24.90 -16.30
C GLY A 68 -23.60 24.45 -17.07
N ALA A 69 -22.71 23.67 -16.46
CA ALA A 69 -21.38 23.36 -16.97
C ALA A 69 -21.17 21.86 -17.28
N GLU A 70 -22.20 21.16 -17.73
CA GLU A 70 -22.21 19.70 -17.95
C GLU A 70 -21.07 19.16 -18.84
N MET A 71 -20.56 19.97 -19.79
CA MET A 71 -19.48 19.52 -20.68
C MET A 71 -18.15 19.23 -19.95
N TYR A 72 -17.96 19.75 -18.74
CA TYR A 72 -16.73 19.58 -17.95
C TYR A 72 -16.78 18.39 -16.98
N ILE A 73 -17.91 17.68 -16.90
CA ILE A 73 -18.07 16.50 -16.03
C ILE A 73 -16.96 15.46 -16.27
N PRO A 74 -16.70 14.99 -17.51
CA PRO A 74 -15.69 13.95 -17.74
C PRO A 74 -14.26 14.40 -17.39
N ASP A 75 -13.89 15.65 -17.65
CA ASP A 75 -12.56 16.18 -17.31
C ASP A 75 -12.35 16.25 -15.80
N LEU A 76 -13.34 16.74 -15.05
CA LEU A 76 -13.28 16.81 -13.59
C LEU A 76 -13.20 15.43 -12.97
N VAL A 77 -14.02 14.49 -13.44
CA VAL A 77 -14.02 13.11 -12.96
C VAL A 77 -12.67 12.44 -13.25
N MET A 78 -12.13 12.61 -14.45
CA MET A 78 -10.86 11.99 -14.84
C MET A 78 -9.68 12.52 -14.03
N ILE A 79 -9.58 13.84 -13.84
CA ILE A 79 -8.50 14.45 -13.04
C ILE A 79 -8.59 14.01 -11.58
N THR A 80 -9.78 14.00 -11.00
CA THR A 80 -10.00 13.60 -9.59
C THR A 80 -9.66 12.12 -9.38
N LEU A 81 -10.08 11.24 -10.29
CA LEU A 81 -9.78 9.82 -10.22
C LEU A 81 -8.28 9.54 -10.33
N LEU A 82 -7.60 10.12 -11.32
CA LEU A 82 -6.19 9.83 -11.58
C LEU A 82 -5.27 10.47 -10.53
N ARG A 83 -5.57 11.70 -10.12
CA ARG A 83 -4.66 12.49 -9.29
C ARG A 83 -4.88 12.30 -7.80
N GLU A 84 -6.11 12.12 -7.37
CA GLU A 84 -6.44 12.00 -5.94
C GLU A 84 -6.76 10.55 -5.57
N MET A 85 -7.75 9.96 -6.24
CA MET A 85 -8.24 8.64 -5.86
C MET A 85 -7.28 7.51 -6.23
N GLY A 86 -6.53 7.62 -7.33
CA GLY A 86 -5.54 6.62 -7.76
C GLY A 86 -4.53 6.25 -6.66
N PRO A 87 -3.71 7.21 -6.17
CA PRO A 87 -2.75 6.92 -5.11
C PRO A 87 -3.42 6.53 -3.78
N VAL A 88 -4.58 7.11 -3.44
CA VAL A 88 -5.32 6.80 -2.21
C VAL A 88 -5.83 5.36 -2.22
N LEU A 89 -6.48 4.92 -3.29
CA LEU A 89 -7.00 3.55 -3.43
C LEU A 89 -5.87 2.52 -3.35
N ILE A 90 -4.74 2.79 -4.03
CA ILE A 90 -3.55 1.92 -3.98
C ILE A 90 -3.01 1.85 -2.55
N ALA A 91 -2.89 2.98 -1.85
CA ALA A 91 -2.39 3.02 -0.48
C ALA A 91 -3.27 2.20 0.47
N VAL A 92 -4.60 2.37 0.44
CA VAL A 92 -5.54 1.62 1.29
C VAL A 92 -5.45 0.12 1.03
N ILE A 93 -5.40 -0.30 -0.23
CA ILE A 93 -5.33 -1.71 -0.61
C ILE A 93 -4.00 -2.34 -0.19
N VAL A 94 -2.88 -1.61 -0.36
CA VAL A 94 -1.55 -2.05 0.06
C VAL A 94 -1.45 -2.17 1.58
N ILE A 95 -2.01 -1.21 2.33
CA ILE A 95 -2.06 -1.25 3.80
C ILE A 95 -2.88 -2.46 4.27
N GLY A 96 -4.08 -2.66 3.70
CA GLY A 96 -4.95 -3.78 4.07
C GLY A 96 -4.32 -5.15 3.79
N ARG A 97 -3.66 -5.33 2.63
CA ARG A 97 -2.97 -6.58 2.30
C ARG A 97 -1.71 -6.81 3.12
N SER A 98 -0.94 -5.76 3.40
CA SER A 98 0.28 -5.86 4.21
C SER A 98 -0.04 -6.22 5.67
N GLY A 99 -1.13 -5.68 6.23
CA GLY A 99 -1.59 -6.00 7.59
C GLY A 99 -1.88 -7.50 7.76
N SER A 100 -2.68 -8.10 6.88
CA SER A 100 -2.99 -9.54 6.96
C SER A 100 -1.78 -10.45 6.68
N ALA A 101 -0.87 -10.02 5.80
CA ALA A 101 0.33 -10.80 5.49
C ALA A 101 1.32 -10.86 6.66
N VAL A 102 1.49 -9.75 7.40
CA VAL A 102 2.37 -9.69 8.58
C VAL A 102 1.81 -10.48 9.75
N GLU A 103 0.49 -10.50 9.95
CA GLU A 103 -0.12 -11.34 10.99
C GLU A 103 0.06 -12.83 10.69
N SER A 104 -0.09 -13.24 9.44
CA SER A 104 0.07 -14.65 9.05
C SER A 104 1.50 -15.19 9.26
N VAL A 105 2.53 -14.33 9.21
CA VAL A 105 3.93 -14.74 9.42
C VAL A 105 4.31 -14.85 10.90
N ARG A 106 3.51 -14.26 11.79
CA ARG A 106 3.74 -14.22 13.25
C ARG A 106 2.95 -15.31 14.00
N GLY A 107 2.02 -15.99 13.33
CA GLY A 107 1.08 -16.96 13.90
C GLY A 107 1.59 -18.40 14.03
N ASN A 108 2.85 -18.59 14.42
CA ASN A 108 3.44 -19.84 14.89
C ASN A 108 4.30 -19.56 16.11
#